data_AF-A0A433UDH9-F1
#
_entry.id   AF-A0A433UDH9-F1
#
_cell.length_a   1.000
_cell.length_b   1.000
_cell.length_c   1.000
_cell.angle_alpha   90.00
_cell.angle_beta   90.00
_cell.angle_gamma   90.00
#
_symmetry.space_group_name_H-M   'P 1'
#
loop_
_entity.id
_entity.type
_entity.pdbx_description
1 polymer ?
#
loop_
_entity_poly.entity_id
_entity_poly.type
_entity_poly.pdbx_seq_one_letter_code
_entity_poly.pdbx_strand_id
1 'polypeptide(L)'
;MIGCVVAVISNFIIGALYYHPKSPSGRVWLKRVFPDKSVNDIENSAAVGVTIVVNIMLVLLLRFILIDTFHAVNAVDGLKLGVGLWCLTSMLGFPPVLFAHRSVDVYVIEQVHNVISMAVSGVCIVSLR
;
A
#
# COMPACT_ATOMS: atom_id res chain seq x y z
N MET A 1 15.80 -9.85 7.46
CA MET A 1 15.61 -9.77 5.97
C MET A 1 14.39 -10.56 5.50
N ILE A 2 14.13 -11.73 6.09
CA ILE A 2 12.96 -12.56 5.79
C ILE A 2 11.66 -11.76 5.93
N GLY A 3 11.52 -10.95 6.99
CA GLY A 3 10.35 -10.08 7.18
C GLY A 3 10.09 -9.10 6.04
N CYS A 4 11.12 -8.59 5.36
CA CYS A 4 10.95 -7.73 4.19
C CYS A 4 10.37 -8.53 3.01
N VAL A 5 10.88 -9.74 2.76
CA VAL A 5 10.37 -10.60 1.69
C VAL A 5 8.90 -10.95 1.93
N VAL A 6 8.56 -11.32 3.16
CA VAL A 6 7.18 -11.62 3.55
C VAL A 6 6.27 -10.39 3.44
N ALA A 7 6.75 -9.20 3.83
CA ALA A 7 6.02 -7.95 3.66
C ALA A 7 5.72 -7.64 2.18
N VAL A 8 6.72 -7.78 1.30
CA VAL A 8 6.55 -7.57 -0.15
C VAL A 8 5.50 -8.52 -0.73
N ILE A 9 5.60 -9.82 -0.42
CA ILE A 9 4.64 -10.83 -0.88
C ILE A 9 3.23 -10.52 -0.33
N SER A 10 3.13 -10.17 0.95
CA SER A 10 1.85 -9.84 1.59
C SER A 10 1.19 -8.64 0.91
N ASN A 11 1.95 -7.59 0.59
CA ASN A 11 1.43 -6.43 -0.12
C ASN A 11 0.90 -6.78 -1.51
N PHE A 12 1.53 -7.71 -2.24
CA PHE A 12 0.99 -8.18 -3.52
C PHE A 12 -0.32 -8.95 -3.34
N ILE A 13 -0.40 -9.83 -2.35
CA ILE A 13 -1.63 -10.59 -2.07
C ILE A 13 -2.76 -9.63 -1.67
N ILE A 14 -2.48 -8.69 -0.76
CA ILE A 14 -3.43 -7.68 -0.32
C ILE A 14 -3.89 -6.83 -1.52
N GLY A 15 -2.95 -6.32 -2.32
CA GLY A 15 -3.27 -5.55 -3.51
C GLY A 15 -4.11 -6.34 -4.52
N ALA A 16 -3.73 -7.57 -4.81
CA ALA A 16 -4.45 -8.44 -5.73
C ALA A 16 -5.89 -8.72 -5.28
N LEU A 17 -6.11 -8.98 -3.98
CA LEU A 17 -7.44 -9.20 -3.42
C LEU A 17 -8.26 -7.91 -3.36
N TYR A 18 -7.63 -6.81 -2.94
CA TYR A 18 -8.30 -5.54 -2.70
C TYR A 18 -8.71 -4.84 -4.00
N TYR A 19 -7.86 -4.88 -5.03
CA TYR A 19 -8.12 -4.30 -6.35
C TYR A 19 -8.70 -5.29 -7.37
N HIS A 20 -9.00 -6.53 -6.96
CA HIS A 20 -9.60 -7.53 -7.86
C HIS A 20 -10.91 -6.99 -8.49
N PRO A 21 -11.16 -7.18 -9.79
CA PRO A 21 -12.38 -6.67 -10.45
C PRO A 21 -13.70 -7.18 -9.85
N LYS A 22 -13.66 -8.35 -9.20
CA LYS A 22 -14.81 -8.94 -8.49
C LYS A 22 -14.99 -8.40 -7.06
N SER A 23 -13.98 -7.75 -6.47
CA SER A 23 -14.11 -7.15 -5.14
C SER A 23 -14.91 -5.84 -5.22
N PRO A 24 -15.65 -5.45 -4.16
CA PRO A 24 -16.40 -4.19 -4.15
C PRO A 24 -15.49 -2.97 -4.35
N SER A 25 -14.36 -2.93 -3.66
CA SER A 25 -13.35 -1.87 -3.75
C SER A 25 -12.70 -1.82 -5.13
N GLY A 26 -12.30 -2.96 -5.67
CA GLY A 26 -11.66 -3.06 -6.98
C GLY A 26 -12.59 -2.63 -8.11
N ARG A 27 -13.87 -3.00 -8.06
CA ARG A 27 -14.87 -2.58 -9.06
C ARG A 27 -15.05 -1.06 -9.08
N VAL A 28 -15.19 -0.44 -7.91
CA VAL A 28 -15.35 1.02 -7.80
C VAL A 28 -14.07 1.73 -8.27
N TRP A 29 -12.91 1.25 -7.82
CA TRP A 29 -11.62 1.82 -8.20
C TRP A 29 -11.38 1.74 -9.71
N LEU A 30 -11.56 0.58 -10.32
CA LEU A 30 -11.37 0.38 -11.77
C LEU A 30 -12.28 1.30 -12.58
N LYS A 31 -13.56 1.40 -12.24
CA LYS A 31 -14.51 2.27 -12.94
C LYS A 31 -14.15 3.76 -12.86
N ARG A 32 -13.50 4.18 -11.78
CA ARG A 32 -13.13 5.59 -11.54
C ARG A 32 -11.77 5.95 -12.12
N VAL A 33 -10.80 5.04 -12.07
CA VAL A 33 -9.44 5.27 -12.55
C VAL A 33 -9.31 4.96 -14.05
N PHE A 34 -10.05 3.97 -14.54
CA PHE A 34 -10.04 3.53 -15.93
C PHE A 34 -11.47 3.40 -16.49
N PRO A 35 -12.22 4.51 -16.62
CA PRO A 35 -13.61 4.46 -17.06
C PRO A 35 -13.81 3.82 -18.44
N ASP A 36 -12.81 3.94 -19.33
CA ASP A 36 -12.89 3.53 -20.73
C ASP A 36 -12.00 2.34 -21.10
N LYS A 37 -11.34 1.68 -20.13
CA LYS A 37 -10.43 0.56 -20.42
C LYS A 37 -11.01 -0.79 -19.99
N SER A 38 -10.76 -1.81 -20.80
CA SER A 38 -11.04 -3.19 -20.39
C SER A 38 -9.97 -3.67 -19.41
N VAL A 39 -10.30 -4.69 -18.60
CA VAL A 39 -9.36 -5.28 -17.62
C VAL A 39 -8.08 -5.78 -18.31
N ASN A 40 -8.20 -6.32 -19.53
CA ASN A 40 -7.07 -6.85 -20.31
C ASN A 40 -6.09 -5.76 -20.77
N ASP A 41 -6.55 -4.51 -20.92
CA ASP A 41 -5.69 -3.38 -21.31
C ASP A 41 -4.84 -2.86 -20.13
N ILE A 42 -5.24 -3.18 -18.91
CA ILE A 42 -4.57 -2.75 -17.67
C ILE A 42 -3.45 -3.74 -17.32
N GLU A 43 -3.66 -5.05 -17.53
CA GLU A 43 -2.70 -6.11 -17.23
C GLU A 43 -1.40 -6.01 -18.04
N ASN A 44 -1.45 -5.52 -19.28
CA ASN A 44 -0.29 -5.39 -20.17
C ASN A 44 0.51 -4.08 -20.00
N SER A 45 0.29 -3.34 -18.90
CA SER A 45 0.92 -2.03 -18.71
C SER A 45 2.25 -2.12 -17.95
N ALA A 46 3.20 -1.25 -18.32
CA ALA A 46 4.47 -1.06 -17.59
C ALA A 46 4.25 -0.68 -16.10
N ALA A 47 3.04 -0.27 -15.73
CA ALA A 47 2.66 0.07 -14.36
C ALA A 47 2.80 -1.11 -13.39
N VAL A 48 2.63 -2.35 -13.84
CA VAL A 48 2.78 -3.54 -12.98
C VAL A 48 4.24 -3.67 -12.52
N GLY A 49 5.20 -3.54 -13.44
CA GLY A 49 6.63 -3.59 -13.12
C GLY A 49 7.07 -2.45 -12.20
N VAL A 50 6.59 -1.23 -12.45
CA VAL A 50 6.86 -0.08 -11.57
C VAL A 50 6.30 -0.31 -10.17
N THR A 51 5.09 -0.88 -10.05
CA THR A 51 4.47 -1.19 -8.75
C THR A 51 5.32 -2.17 -7.94
N ILE A 52 5.92 -3.17 -8.60
CA ILE A 52 6.81 -4.12 -7.92
C ILE A 52 8.02 -3.41 -7.32
N VAL A 53 8.71 -2.59 -8.11
CA VAL A 53 9.91 -1.87 -7.66
C VAL A 53 9.57 -0.89 -6.53
N VAL A 54 8.49 -0.13 -6.67
CA VAL A 54 8.02 0.81 -5.65
C VAL A 54 7.68 0.09 -4.34
N ASN A 55 7.02 -1.07 -4.39
CA ASN A 55 6.70 -1.87 -3.21
C ASN A 55 7.98 -2.36 -2.50
N ILE A 56 8.97 -2.86 -3.24
CA ILE A 56 10.26 -3.26 -2.67
C ILE A 56 10.94 -2.06 -1.99
N MET A 57 11.00 -0.91 -2.66
CA MET A 57 11.58 0.31 -2.11
C MET A 57 10.87 0.76 -0.84
N LEU A 58 9.52 0.74 -0.83
CA LEU A 58 8.71 1.07 0.34
C LEU A 58 9.03 0.16 1.52
N VAL A 59 9.08 -1.17 1.30
CA VAL A 59 9.37 -2.14 2.37
C VAL A 59 10.79 -1.97 2.92
N LEU A 60 11.78 -1.71 2.06
CA LEU A 60 13.14 -1.43 2.50
C LEU A 60 13.23 -0.13 3.31
N LEU A 61 12.51 0.91 2.88
CA LEU A 61 12.41 2.17 3.63
C LEU A 61 11.73 1.95 4.99
N LEU A 62 10.64 1.19 5.02
CA LEU A 62 9.98 0.81 6.28
C LEU A 62 10.91 0.04 7.19
N ARG A 63 11.72 -0.90 6.68
CA ARG A 63 12.74 -1.60 7.49
C ARG A 63 13.72 -0.61 8.10
N PHE A 64 14.26 0.31 7.31
CA PHE A 64 15.21 1.31 7.78
C PHE A 64 14.59 2.17 8.90
N ILE A 65 13.37 2.66 8.70
CA ILE A 65 12.68 3.48 9.70
C ILE A 65 12.39 2.66 10.96
N LEU A 66 11.74 1.49 10.82
CA LEU A 66 11.28 0.70 11.96
C LEU A 66 12.44 0.12 12.78
N ILE A 67 13.45 -0.45 12.12
CA ILE A 67 14.52 -1.20 12.79
C ILE A 67 15.71 -0.30 13.11
N ASP A 68 16.21 0.48 12.14
CA ASP A 68 17.46 1.21 12.29
C ASP A 68 17.23 2.60 12.94
N THR A 69 16.06 3.21 12.77
CA THR A 69 15.74 4.51 13.38
C THR A 69 14.99 4.37 14.71
N PHE A 70 13.86 3.66 14.71
CA PHE A 70 12.99 3.56 15.88
C PHE A 70 13.25 2.34 16.78
N HIS A 71 14.14 1.44 16.36
CA HIS A 71 14.53 0.26 17.14
C HIS A 71 13.32 -0.59 17.57
N ALA A 72 12.32 -0.74 16.71
CA ALA A 72 11.13 -1.53 16.98
C ALA A 72 11.49 -2.99 17.34
N VAL A 73 10.93 -3.48 18.44
CA VAL A 73 11.33 -4.77 19.04
C VAL A 73 10.26 -5.83 18.85
N ASN A 74 8.99 -5.44 18.87
CA ASN A 74 7.87 -6.38 18.82
C ASN A 74 6.85 -6.04 17.72
N ALA A 75 5.97 -7.00 17.41
CA ALA A 75 4.94 -6.85 16.39
C ALA A 75 4.02 -5.64 16.61
N VAL A 76 3.76 -5.29 17.87
CA VAL A 76 2.90 -4.14 18.24
C VAL A 76 3.60 -2.82 17.90
N ASP A 77 4.91 -2.73 18.07
CA ASP A 77 5.71 -1.56 17.64
C ASP A 77 5.63 -1.40 16.12
N GLY A 78 5.79 -2.51 15.38
CA GLY A 78 5.65 -2.53 13.92
C GLY A 78 4.28 -2.07 13.45
N LEU A 79 3.21 -2.51 14.11
CA LEU A 79 1.84 -2.08 13.84
C LEU A 79 1.65 -0.58 14.12
N LYS A 80 2.03 -0.11 15.33
CA LYS A 80 1.87 1.29 15.75
C LYS A 80 2.61 2.24 14.83
N LEU A 81 3.87 1.94 14.53
CA LEU A 81 4.70 2.77 13.65
C LEU A 81 4.22 2.69 12.19
N GLY A 82 3.79 1.53 11.71
CA GLY A 82 3.20 1.37 10.38
C GLY A 82 1.94 2.23 10.20
N VAL A 83 1.02 2.19 11.16
CA VAL A 83 -0.18 3.04 11.17
C VAL A 83 0.17 4.52 11.35
N GLY A 84 1.15 4.84 12.21
CA GLY A 84 1.61 6.22 12.40
C GLY A 84 2.21 6.85 11.14
N LEU A 85 3.02 6.08 10.40
CA LEU A 85 3.55 6.51 9.10
C LEU A 85 2.45 6.63 8.05
N TRP A 86 1.43 5.77 8.09
CA TRP A 86 0.24 5.95 7.27
C TRP A 86 -0.47 7.28 7.58
N CYS A 87 -0.68 7.62 8.85
CA CYS A 87 -1.28 8.92 9.22
C CYS A 87 -0.48 10.10 8.65
N LEU A 88 0.86 10.04 8.69
CA LEU A 88 1.71 11.09 8.15
C LEU A 88 1.58 11.19 6.61
N THR A 89 1.59 10.05 5.93
CA THR A 89 1.53 10.01 4.45
C THR A 89 0.13 10.26 3.89
N SER A 90 -0.92 9.91 4.63
CA SER A 90 -2.31 10.16 4.22
C SER A 90 -2.65 11.64 4.17
N MET A 91 -2.04 12.44 5.06
CA MET A 91 -2.13 13.91 5.05
C MET A 91 -1.53 14.50 3.77
N LEU A 92 -0.45 13.92 3.24
CA LEU A 92 0.15 14.35 1.96
C LEU A 92 -0.74 14.00 0.76
N GLY A 93 -1.59 12.98 0.88
CA GLY A 93 -2.54 12.58 -0.15
C GLY A 93 -3.82 13.41 -0.19
N PHE A 94 -4.08 14.25 0.81
CA PHE A 94 -5.31 15.03 0.92
C PHE A 94 -5.38 16.24 -0.03
N PRO A 95 -4.32 17.05 -0.23
CA PRO A 95 -4.35 18.19 -1.15
C PRO A 95 -4.76 17.84 -2.59
N PRO A 96 -4.27 16.74 -3.23
CA PRO A 96 -4.75 16.34 -4.54
C PRO A 96 -6.26 16.06 -4.62
N VAL A 97 -6.87 15.61 -3.53
CA VAL A 97 -8.34 15.38 -3.48
C VAL A 97 -9.08 16.70 -3.48
N LEU A 98 -8.61 17.65 -2.67
CA LEU A 98 -9.26 18.96 -2.54
C LEU A 98 -9.02 19.87 -3.74
N PHE A 99 -7.79 19.92 -4.25
CA PHE A 99 -7.38 20.90 -5.27
C PHE A 99 -7.38 20.36 -6.69
N ALA A 100 -7.19 19.06 -6.88
CA ALA A 100 -7.13 18.45 -8.22
C ALA A 100 -8.41 17.67 -8.59
N HIS A 101 -9.50 17.87 -7.84
CA HIS A 101 -10.81 17.22 -8.06
C HIS A 101 -10.72 15.69 -8.22
N ARG A 102 -9.75 15.04 -7.57
CA ARG A 102 -9.68 13.58 -7.55
C ARG A 102 -10.93 13.02 -6.85
N SER A 103 -11.41 11.88 -7.35
CA SER A 103 -12.55 11.19 -6.76
C SER A 103 -12.26 10.84 -5.29
N VAL A 104 -13.09 11.34 -4.37
CA VAL A 104 -13.01 11.03 -2.93
C VAL A 104 -13.10 9.52 -2.70
N ASP A 105 -13.94 8.83 -3.47
CA ASP A 105 -14.08 7.36 -3.41
C ASP A 105 -12.74 6.67 -3.67
N VAL A 106 -11.99 7.14 -4.68
CA VAL A 106 -10.68 6.55 -5.04
C VAL A 106 -9.68 6.81 -3.93
N TYR A 107 -9.66 8.03 -3.37
CA TYR A 107 -8.79 8.35 -2.25
C TYR A 107 -9.06 7.47 -1.04
N VAL A 108 -10.32 7.29 -0.64
CA VAL A 108 -10.68 6.45 0.51
C VAL A 108 -10.25 5.00 0.29
N ILE A 109 -10.50 4.45 -0.90
CA ILE A 109 -10.07 3.09 -1.27
C ILE A 109 -8.54 2.97 -1.19
N GLU A 110 -7.81 3.93 -1.76
CA GLU A 110 -6.33 3.95 -1.72
C GLU A 110 -5.81 4.05 -0.28
N GLN A 111 -6.41 4.90 0.57
CA GLN A 111 -5.96 5.07 1.96
C GLN A 111 -6.22 3.84 2.81
N VAL A 112 -7.36 3.17 2.65
CA VAL A 112 -7.67 1.92 3.36
C VAL A 112 -6.70 0.81 2.93
N HIS A 113 -6.40 0.71 1.64
CA HIS A 113 -5.37 -0.21 1.16
C HIS A 113 -3.99 0.09 1.76
N ASN A 114 -3.61 1.36 1.80
CA ASN A 114 -2.29 1.80 2.26
C ASN A 114 -2.11 1.56 3.77
N VAL A 115 -3.12 1.86 4.60
CA VAL A 115 -3.01 1.58 6.05
C VAL A 115 -2.85 0.09 6.32
N ILE A 116 -3.60 -0.77 5.60
CA ILE A 116 -3.49 -2.22 5.74
C ILE A 116 -2.09 -2.68 5.32
N SER A 117 -1.62 -2.24 4.15
CA SER A 117 -0.30 -2.62 3.62
C SER A 117 0.84 -2.17 4.53
N MET A 118 0.79 -0.94 5.06
CA MET A 118 1.81 -0.41 5.96
C MET A 118 1.78 -1.11 7.33
N ALA A 119 0.59 -1.36 7.88
CA ALA A 119 0.42 -2.10 9.13
C ALA A 119 0.97 -3.54 9.02
N VAL A 120 0.56 -4.27 7.98
CA VAL A 120 1.03 -5.64 7.74
C VAL A 120 2.53 -5.67 7.48
N SER A 121 3.04 -4.77 6.63
CA SER A 121 4.48 -4.66 6.37
C SER A 121 5.26 -4.42 7.66
N GLY A 122 4.80 -3.50 8.51
CA GLY A 122 5.44 -3.22 9.80
C GLY A 122 5.48 -4.42 10.72
N VAL A 123 4.36 -5.16 10.83
CA VAL A 123 4.30 -6.40 11.61
C VAL A 123 5.25 -7.46 11.06
N CYS A 124 5.24 -7.70 9.74
CA CYS A 124 6.11 -8.70 9.11
C CYS A 124 7.60 -8.38 9.28
N ILE A 125 7.99 -7.12 9.07
CA ILE A 125 9.38 -6.68 9.19
C ILE A 125 9.91 -6.90 10.61
N VAL A 126 9.14 -6.51 11.64
CA VAL A 126 9.59 -6.57 13.02
C VAL A 126 9.51 -8.00 13.58
N SER A 127 8.47 -8.75 13.24
CA SER A 127 8.25 -10.12 13.77
C SER A 127 9.18 -11.16 13.16
N LEU A 128 9.68 -10.93 11.94
CA LEU A 128 10.54 -11.84 11.18
C LEU A 128 11.90 -11.21 10.85
N ARG A 129 12.40 -10.40 11.80
CA ARG A 129 13.65 -9.64 11.71
C ARG A 129 14.83 -10.51 11.30
#